data_AF-A0A3B0KHQ5-F1
#
_entry.id   AF-A0A3B0KHQ5-F1
#
_cell.length_a   1.000
_cell.length_b   1.000
_cell.length_c   1.000
_cell.angle_alpha   90.00
_cell.angle_beta   90.00
_cell.angle_gamma   90.00
#
_symmetry.space_group_name_H-M   'P 1'
#
loop_
_entity.id
_entity.type
_entity.pdbx_description
1 polymer ?
#
loop_
_entity_poly.entity_id
_entity_poly.type
_entity_poly.pdbx_seq_one_letter_code
_entity_poly.pdbx_strand_id
1 'polypeptide(L)'
;MPNIFAVESKLWTKMPYFITVSVALAVLTIGSAAAPQSQNAIIAQFFRYAEAIREVQLDNMLDITLEFVDQVVLSVPPNNRGPGTATLQSYLERGTVVRETGSLEQKFEHVYGLQAVFEGLKGQLDSESPESQVIAINLLGLLGVASDFAIEDGKFYNNFVEGATLMKAKLSPSTVEREQDLFSSIAEYTDSDFTQHEPLLQSVLSFKNRY
;
A
#
# COMPACT_ATOMS: atom_id res chain seq x y z
N MET A 1 -25.30 -27.23 -17.05
CA MET A 1 -24.79 -25.97 -17.60
C MET A 1 -25.10 -24.86 -16.61
N PRO A 2 -24.15 -24.40 -15.79
CA PRO A 2 -24.40 -23.32 -14.84
C PRO A 2 -24.02 -21.95 -15.42
N ASN A 3 -24.85 -20.97 -15.03
CA ASN A 3 -24.92 -19.59 -15.47
C ASN A 3 -23.60 -18.80 -15.46
N ILE A 4 -23.30 -18.16 -16.59
CA ILE A 4 -22.19 -17.22 -16.82
C ILE A 4 -22.51 -15.79 -16.29
N PHE A 5 -23.73 -15.53 -15.81
CA PHE A 5 -24.19 -14.18 -15.44
C PHE A 5 -23.94 -13.73 -13.99
N ALA A 6 -23.25 -14.52 -13.15
CA ALA A 6 -23.01 -14.14 -11.76
C ALA A 6 -21.67 -13.39 -11.52
N VAL A 7 -20.79 -13.33 -12.52
CA VAL A 7 -19.43 -12.75 -12.35
C VAL A 7 -19.38 -11.25 -12.62
N GLU A 8 -20.37 -10.68 -13.33
CA GLU A 8 -20.31 -9.26 -13.74
C GLU A 8 -20.82 -8.27 -12.68
N SER A 9 -21.49 -8.72 -11.62
CA SER A 9 -22.10 -7.81 -10.63
C SER A 9 -21.16 -7.33 -9.51
N LYS A 10 -19.95 -7.91 -9.38
CA LYS A 10 -18.98 -7.54 -8.33
C LYS A 10 -17.98 -6.45 -8.74
N LEU A 11 -18.02 -5.97 -9.98
CA LEU A 11 -17.10 -4.94 -10.50
C LEU A 11 -17.57 -3.50 -10.22
N TRP A 12 -18.77 -3.29 -9.69
CA TRP A 12 -19.40 -1.96 -9.61
C TRP A 12 -19.49 -1.34 -8.20
N THR A 13 -18.83 -1.92 -7.19
CA THR A 13 -18.86 -1.41 -5.81
C THR A 13 -17.50 -1.00 -5.23
N LYS A 14 -16.45 -0.87 -6.06
CA LYS A 14 -15.13 -0.32 -5.65
C LYS A 14 -14.92 1.13 -6.13
N MET A 15 -15.92 2.00 -5.94
CA MET A 15 -15.82 3.42 -6.32
C MET A 15 -16.13 4.40 -5.16
N PRO A 16 -15.31 4.40 -4.09
CA PRO A 16 -15.08 5.64 -3.35
C PRO A 16 -13.67 6.23 -3.55
N TYR A 17 -12.66 5.42 -3.90
CA TYR A 17 -11.25 5.85 -3.83
C TYR A 17 -10.70 6.53 -5.08
N PHE A 18 -11.33 6.33 -6.25
CA PHE A 18 -10.96 7.07 -7.48
C PHE A 18 -11.17 8.58 -7.32
N ILE A 19 -12.12 9.00 -6.49
CA ILE A 19 -12.47 10.42 -6.31
C ILE A 19 -11.38 11.13 -5.50
N THR A 20 -10.76 10.48 -4.51
CA THR A 20 -9.78 11.12 -3.61
C THR A 20 -8.47 11.45 -4.31
N VAL A 21 -7.97 10.56 -5.17
CA VAL A 21 -6.72 10.79 -5.93
C VAL A 21 -6.90 11.91 -6.97
N SER A 22 -8.06 11.96 -7.66
CA SER A 22 -8.36 13.02 -8.62
C SER A 22 -8.47 14.40 -7.98
N VAL A 23 -8.96 14.51 -6.74
CA VAL A 23 -9.05 15.79 -6.03
C VAL A 23 -7.67 16.31 -5.63
N ALA A 24 -6.74 15.45 -5.20
CA ALA A 24 -5.39 15.90 -4.82
C ALA A 24 -4.56 16.39 -6.02
N LEU A 25 -4.69 15.73 -7.17
CA LEU A 25 -4.10 16.17 -8.45
C LEU A 25 -4.77 17.47 -8.95
N ALA A 26 -6.07 17.64 -8.70
CA ALA A 26 -6.78 18.89 -8.99
C ALA A 26 -6.24 20.07 -8.17
N VAL A 27 -5.90 19.90 -6.88
CA VAL A 27 -5.28 20.98 -6.07
C VAL A 27 -3.87 21.31 -6.57
N LEU A 28 -3.17 20.38 -7.21
CA LEU A 28 -1.91 20.68 -7.92
C LEU A 28 -2.14 21.40 -9.25
N THR A 29 -3.34 21.45 -9.82
CA THR A 29 -3.62 22.06 -11.13
C THR A 29 -4.45 23.34 -11.07
N ILE A 30 -5.03 23.71 -9.91
CA ILE A 30 -5.79 24.97 -9.76
C ILE A 30 -4.83 26.17 -9.75
N GLY A 31 -4.61 26.72 -10.94
CA GLY A 31 -4.20 28.09 -11.17
C GLY A 31 -5.40 28.96 -11.56
N SER A 32 -5.31 30.24 -11.23
CA SER A 32 -6.22 31.35 -11.62
C SER A 32 -7.24 31.81 -10.56
N ALA A 33 -6.78 32.20 -9.36
CA ALA A 33 -7.37 33.29 -8.55
C ALA A 33 -6.68 33.49 -7.18
N ALA A 34 -5.95 32.49 -6.67
CA ALA A 34 -5.26 32.57 -5.38
C ALA A 34 -3.91 33.30 -5.49
N ALA A 35 -3.49 33.97 -4.40
CA ALA A 35 -2.15 34.56 -4.29
C ALA A 35 -1.07 33.50 -4.61
N PRO A 36 0.05 33.88 -5.25
CA PRO A 36 1.08 32.93 -5.64
C PRO A 36 1.57 32.14 -4.42
N GLN A 37 1.41 30.82 -4.49
CA GLN A 37 1.88 29.90 -3.45
C GLN A 37 3.40 30.02 -3.32
N SER A 38 3.90 30.07 -2.08
CA SER A 38 5.36 30.11 -1.87
C SER A 38 5.99 28.80 -2.36
N GLN A 39 7.26 28.85 -2.78
CA GLN A 39 7.95 27.66 -3.28
C GLN A 39 8.06 26.55 -2.23
N ASN A 40 8.23 26.90 -0.95
CA ASN A 40 8.16 25.95 0.16
C ASN A 40 6.75 25.34 0.31
N ALA A 41 5.69 26.15 0.13
CA ALA A 41 4.33 25.63 0.18
C ALA A 41 4.00 24.68 -0.99
N ILE A 42 4.63 24.83 -2.15
CA ILE A 42 4.55 23.88 -3.27
C ILE A 42 5.18 22.54 -2.88
N ILE A 43 6.37 22.56 -2.25
CA ILE A 43 7.05 21.35 -1.79
C ILE A 43 6.26 20.67 -0.66
N ALA A 44 5.77 21.44 0.32
CA ALA A 44 4.92 20.91 1.39
C ALA A 44 3.63 20.26 0.83
N GLN A 45 3.07 20.80 -0.26
CA GLN A 45 1.92 20.20 -0.93
C GLN A 45 2.27 18.87 -1.60
N PHE A 46 3.44 18.76 -2.22
CA PHE A 46 3.92 17.50 -2.78
C PHE A 46 4.03 16.41 -1.69
N PHE A 47 4.58 16.73 -0.52
CA PHE A 47 4.65 15.74 0.57
C PHE A 47 3.28 15.30 1.06
N ARG A 48 2.32 16.23 1.24
CA ARG A 48 0.94 15.86 1.59
C ARG A 48 0.29 14.98 0.54
N TYR A 49 0.56 15.25 -0.74
CA TYR A 49 0.10 14.42 -1.85
C TYR A 49 0.73 13.02 -1.78
N ALA A 50 2.05 12.91 -1.60
CA ALA A 50 2.77 11.65 -1.47
C ALA A 50 2.25 10.81 -0.30
N GLU A 51 1.96 11.43 0.85
CA GLU A 51 1.35 10.74 1.99
C GLU A 51 -0.05 10.23 1.69
N ALA A 52 -0.89 11.03 1.02
CA ALA A 52 -2.24 10.63 0.66
C ALA A 52 -2.26 9.44 -0.31
N ILE A 53 -1.40 9.43 -1.34
CA ILE A 53 -1.30 8.29 -2.25
C ILE A 53 -0.66 7.07 -1.58
N ARG A 54 0.23 7.27 -0.59
CA ARG A 54 0.79 6.19 0.23
C ARG A 54 -0.28 5.55 1.12
N GLU A 55 -1.17 6.36 1.69
CA GLU A 55 -2.31 5.87 2.47
C GLU A 55 -3.20 4.97 1.63
N VAL A 56 -3.55 5.41 0.42
CA VAL A 56 -4.35 4.62 -0.52
C VAL A 56 -3.64 3.31 -0.88
N GLN A 57 -2.33 3.34 -1.15
CA GLN A 57 -1.55 2.13 -1.44
C GLN A 57 -1.62 1.14 -0.28
N LEU A 58 -1.36 1.59 0.95
CA LEU A 58 -1.35 0.73 2.13
C LEU A 58 -2.74 0.20 2.47
N ASP A 59 -3.79 0.99 2.28
CA ASP A 59 -5.17 0.52 2.44
C ASP A 59 -5.49 -0.61 1.44
N ASN A 60 -5.13 -0.44 0.17
CA ASN A 60 -5.34 -1.47 -0.83
C ASN A 60 -4.55 -2.75 -0.52
N MET A 61 -3.28 -2.61 -0.11
CA MET A 61 -2.45 -3.75 0.27
C MET A 61 -3.01 -4.46 1.51
N LEU A 62 -3.50 -3.71 2.50
CA LEU A 62 -4.15 -4.26 3.68
C LEU A 62 -5.41 -5.05 3.30
N ASP A 63 -6.23 -4.54 2.39
CA ASP A 63 -7.41 -5.25 1.88
C ASP A 63 -7.05 -6.59 1.25
N ILE A 64 -6.03 -6.59 0.38
CA ILE A 64 -5.51 -7.80 -0.27
C ILE A 64 -5.02 -8.79 0.79
N THR A 65 -4.28 -8.32 1.79
CA THR A 65 -3.78 -9.14 2.90
C THR A 65 -4.91 -9.79 3.69
N LEU A 66 -5.91 -9.01 4.09
CA LEU A 66 -7.02 -9.52 4.89
C LEU A 66 -7.90 -10.47 4.09
N GLU A 67 -8.18 -10.17 2.83
CA GLU A 67 -8.91 -11.06 1.94
C GLU A 67 -8.17 -12.40 1.78
N PHE A 68 -6.86 -12.37 1.57
CA PHE A 68 -6.06 -13.59 1.47
C PHE A 68 -6.12 -14.41 2.75
N VAL A 69 -5.87 -13.81 3.91
CA VAL A 69 -5.86 -14.55 5.19
C VAL A 69 -7.25 -15.11 5.51
N ASP A 70 -8.32 -14.38 5.22
CA ASP A 70 -9.70 -14.85 5.39
C ASP A 70 -9.97 -16.07 4.51
N GLN A 71 -9.53 -16.05 3.25
CA GLN A 71 -9.62 -17.22 2.36
C GLN A 71 -8.86 -18.43 2.92
N VAL A 72 -7.67 -18.24 3.50
CA VAL A 72 -6.93 -19.34 4.14
C VAL A 72 -7.72 -19.91 5.32
N VAL A 73 -8.26 -19.06 6.20
CA VAL A 73 -9.08 -19.49 7.34
C VAL A 73 -10.33 -20.25 6.90
N LEU A 74 -11.03 -19.74 5.88
CA LEU A 74 -12.24 -20.37 5.34
C LEU A 74 -11.96 -21.69 4.63
N SER A 75 -10.76 -21.87 4.10
CA SER A 75 -10.36 -23.13 3.45
C SER A 75 -10.19 -24.29 4.43
N VAL A 76 -9.91 -24.01 5.71
CA VAL A 76 -9.78 -25.04 6.75
C VAL A 76 -11.18 -25.50 7.22
N PRO A 77 -11.53 -26.78 7.04
CA PRO A 77 -12.82 -27.31 7.49
C PRO A 77 -13.04 -27.06 8.99
N PRO A 78 -14.25 -26.67 9.44
CA PRO A 78 -14.49 -26.30 10.85
C PRO A 78 -14.07 -27.36 11.87
N ASN A 79 -14.23 -28.65 11.54
CA ASN A 79 -13.85 -29.79 12.37
C ASN A 79 -12.33 -30.04 12.41
N ASN A 80 -11.57 -29.42 11.52
CA ASN A 80 -10.12 -29.53 11.43
C ASN A 80 -9.41 -28.26 11.91
N ARG A 81 -10.14 -27.22 12.35
CA ARG A 81 -9.53 -25.98 12.82
C ARG A 81 -8.82 -26.19 14.15
N GLY A 82 -7.65 -25.57 14.28
CA GLY A 82 -6.80 -25.66 15.45
C GLY A 82 -6.01 -24.36 15.68
N PRO A 83 -4.84 -24.46 16.32
CA PRO A 83 -4.03 -23.29 16.69
C PRO A 83 -3.60 -22.42 15.50
N GLY A 84 -3.39 -23.01 14.32
CA GLY A 84 -2.97 -22.26 13.13
C GLY A 84 -4.08 -21.34 12.62
N THR A 85 -5.28 -21.88 12.48
CA THR A 85 -6.47 -21.13 12.11
C THR A 85 -6.78 -20.06 13.15
N ALA A 86 -6.63 -20.36 14.44
CA ALA A 86 -6.82 -19.36 15.50
C ALA A 86 -5.83 -18.19 15.40
N THR A 87 -4.57 -18.48 15.05
CA THR A 87 -3.54 -17.45 14.84
C THR A 87 -3.87 -16.55 13.65
N LEU A 88 -4.30 -17.14 12.52
CA LEU A 88 -4.74 -16.40 11.34
C LEU A 88 -6.00 -15.57 11.61
N GLN A 89 -6.96 -16.12 12.36
CA GLN A 89 -8.16 -15.40 12.78
C GLN A 89 -7.80 -14.18 13.64
N SER A 90 -6.89 -14.35 14.60
CA SER A 90 -6.43 -13.24 15.44
C SER A 90 -5.67 -12.18 14.63
N TYR A 91 -4.94 -12.58 13.60
CA TYR A 91 -4.32 -11.65 12.66
C TYR A 91 -5.38 -10.84 11.90
N LEU A 92 -6.43 -11.47 11.37
CA LEU A 92 -7.55 -10.78 10.70
C LEU A 92 -8.26 -9.77 11.61
N GLU A 93 -8.52 -10.15 12.86
CA GLU A 93 -9.17 -9.28 13.84
C GLU A 93 -8.33 -8.02 14.10
N ARG A 94 -7.01 -8.17 14.31
CA ARG A 94 -6.10 -7.02 14.44
C ARG A 94 -6.07 -6.19 13.17
N GLY A 95 -6.05 -6.84 12.00
CA GLY A 95 -6.02 -6.17 10.72
C GLY A 95 -7.26 -5.31 10.44
N THR A 96 -8.43 -5.77 10.87
CA THR A 96 -9.68 -5.00 10.77
C THR A 96 -9.60 -3.73 11.61
N VAL A 97 -9.08 -3.81 12.83
CA VAL A 97 -8.86 -2.63 13.68
C VAL A 97 -7.86 -1.66 13.06
N VAL A 98 -6.75 -2.18 12.53
CA VAL A 98 -5.72 -1.37 11.84
C VAL A 98 -6.29 -0.69 10.60
N ARG A 99 -7.17 -1.37 9.85
CA ARG A 99 -7.84 -0.79 8.69
C ARG A 99 -8.71 0.40 9.06
N GLU A 100 -9.50 0.28 10.12
CA GLU A 100 -10.48 1.30 10.51
C GLU A 100 -9.85 2.51 11.20
N THR A 101 -8.82 2.28 12.01
CA THR A 101 -8.31 3.29 12.96
C THR A 101 -6.78 3.40 13.01
N GLY A 102 -6.07 2.56 12.27
CA GLY A 102 -4.62 2.49 12.32
C GLY A 102 -3.92 3.64 11.62
N SER A 103 -2.74 4.00 12.13
CA SER A 103 -1.80 4.91 11.47
C SER A 103 -1.20 4.28 10.20
N LEU A 104 -0.59 5.09 9.33
CA LEU A 104 0.18 4.61 8.18
C LEU A 104 1.25 3.58 8.58
N GLU A 105 1.96 3.83 9.68
CA GLU A 105 2.97 2.92 10.21
C GLU A 105 2.35 1.58 10.63
N GLN A 106 1.22 1.60 11.33
CA GLN A 106 0.52 0.38 11.72
C GLN A 106 0.00 -0.41 10.52
N LYS A 107 -0.51 0.27 9.49
CA LYS A 107 -0.94 -0.36 8.23
C LYS A 107 0.26 -1.04 7.53
N PHE A 108 1.38 -0.32 7.43
CA PHE A 108 2.63 -0.86 6.88
C PHE A 108 3.11 -2.09 7.66
N GLU A 109 3.25 -1.99 8.98
CA GLU A 109 3.68 -3.10 9.82
C GLU A 109 2.77 -4.33 9.67
N HIS A 110 1.45 -4.11 9.58
CA HIS A 110 0.52 -5.21 9.42
C HIS A 110 0.68 -5.91 8.07
N VAL A 111 0.72 -5.15 6.98
CA VAL A 111 0.90 -5.65 5.60
C VAL A 111 2.21 -6.42 5.45
N TYR A 112 3.33 -5.83 5.85
CA TYR A 112 4.65 -6.46 5.72
C TYR A 112 4.92 -7.53 6.79
N GLY A 113 4.13 -7.56 7.86
CA GLY A 113 4.14 -8.60 8.89
C GLY A 113 3.53 -9.94 8.44
N LEU A 114 2.82 -9.99 7.30
CA LEU A 114 2.15 -11.19 6.81
C LEU A 114 3.11 -12.39 6.67
N GLN A 115 4.30 -12.16 6.14
CA GLN A 115 5.30 -13.22 5.97
C GLN A 115 5.71 -13.84 7.32
N ALA A 116 5.96 -12.99 8.33
CA ALA A 116 6.36 -13.44 9.66
C ALA A 116 5.27 -14.28 10.33
N VAL A 117 3.98 -13.98 10.09
CA VAL A 117 2.86 -14.80 10.57
C VAL A 117 2.92 -16.20 10.00
N PHE A 118 3.10 -16.34 8.68
CA PHE A 118 3.17 -17.65 8.04
C PHE A 118 4.45 -18.42 8.38
N GLU A 119 5.57 -17.74 8.57
CA GLU A 119 6.80 -18.37 9.09
C GLU A 119 6.62 -18.89 10.52
N GLY A 120 5.97 -18.11 11.38
CA GLY A 120 5.63 -18.52 12.75
C GLY A 120 4.73 -19.75 12.77
N LEU A 121 3.74 -19.82 11.87
CA LEU A 121 2.85 -20.98 11.72
C LEU A 121 3.60 -22.26 11.34
N LYS A 122 4.58 -22.18 10.43
CA LYS A 122 5.40 -23.34 10.06
C LYS A 122 6.14 -23.95 11.25
N GLY A 123 6.54 -23.13 12.22
CA GLY A 123 7.25 -23.59 13.43
C GLY A 123 6.34 -24.15 14.53
N GLN A 124 5.03 -23.90 14.47
CA GLN A 124 4.07 -24.24 15.53
C GLN A 124 3.10 -25.35 15.15
N LEU A 125 2.96 -25.63 13.85
CA LEU A 125 2.00 -26.58 13.32
C LEU A 125 2.60 -27.98 13.18
N ASP A 126 1.85 -28.99 13.66
CA ASP A 126 2.16 -30.39 13.35
C ASP A 126 2.00 -30.62 11.84
N SER A 127 3.10 -30.93 11.15
CA SER A 127 3.15 -31.05 9.69
C SER A 127 2.21 -32.13 9.14
N GLU A 128 1.83 -33.12 9.95
CA GLU A 128 0.93 -34.20 9.53
C GLU A 128 -0.55 -33.87 9.75
N SER A 129 -0.86 -32.77 10.44
CA SER A 129 -2.25 -32.41 10.74
C SER A 129 -3.02 -31.98 9.48
N PRO A 130 -4.33 -32.30 9.38
CA PRO A 130 -5.18 -31.82 8.29
C PRO A 130 -5.24 -30.29 8.17
N GLU A 131 -5.14 -29.57 9.29
CA GLU A 131 -5.06 -28.11 9.33
C GLU A 131 -3.81 -27.62 8.57
N SER A 132 -2.65 -28.15 8.94
CA SER A 132 -1.35 -27.76 8.40
C SER A 132 -1.27 -27.99 6.90
N GLN A 133 -1.81 -29.12 6.42
CA GLN A 133 -1.82 -29.44 5.00
C GLN A 133 -2.64 -28.43 4.19
N VAL A 134 -3.82 -28.05 4.69
CA VAL A 134 -4.66 -27.05 4.04
C VAL A 134 -3.98 -25.68 4.05
N ILE A 135 -3.46 -25.22 5.19
CA ILE A 135 -2.76 -23.94 5.28
C ILE A 135 -1.53 -23.93 4.35
N ALA A 136 -0.75 -25.01 4.32
CA ALA A 136 0.45 -25.12 3.50
C ALA A 136 0.15 -25.05 1.99
N ILE A 137 -0.93 -25.66 1.52
CA ILE A 137 -1.35 -25.57 0.11
C ILE A 137 -1.71 -24.13 -0.25
N ASN A 138 -2.38 -23.41 0.66
CA ASN A 138 -2.78 -22.02 0.42
C ASN A 138 -1.61 -21.03 0.46
N LEU A 139 -0.44 -21.39 1.00
CA LEU A 139 0.77 -20.57 0.95
C LEU A 139 1.21 -20.26 -0.49
N LEU A 140 0.87 -21.10 -1.47
CA LEU A 140 1.13 -20.81 -2.89
C LEU A 140 0.39 -19.53 -3.35
N GLY A 141 -0.74 -19.20 -2.71
CA GLY A 141 -1.47 -17.97 -2.97
C GLY A 141 -0.72 -16.69 -2.57
N LEU A 142 0.33 -16.78 -1.75
CA LEU A 142 1.22 -15.64 -1.46
C LEU A 142 1.91 -15.09 -2.71
N LEU A 143 2.10 -15.90 -3.76
CA LEU A 143 2.59 -15.41 -5.05
C LEU A 143 1.59 -14.44 -5.70
N GLY A 144 0.28 -14.71 -5.55
CA GLY A 144 -0.78 -13.81 -5.99
C GLY A 144 -0.75 -12.50 -5.20
N VAL A 145 -0.67 -12.59 -3.88
CA VAL A 145 -0.54 -11.42 -2.99
C VAL A 145 0.67 -10.56 -3.37
N ALA A 146 1.83 -11.17 -3.60
CA ALA A 146 3.04 -10.47 -4.01
C ALA A 146 2.88 -9.78 -5.39
N SER A 147 2.18 -10.42 -6.32
CA SER A 147 1.84 -9.82 -7.61
C SER A 147 0.92 -8.61 -7.44
N ASP A 148 -0.11 -8.71 -6.60
CA ASP A 148 -1.03 -7.60 -6.36
C ASP A 148 -0.34 -6.44 -5.63
N PHE A 149 0.60 -6.73 -4.73
CA PHE A 149 1.45 -5.72 -4.09
C PHE A 149 2.33 -4.98 -5.10
N ALA A 150 2.93 -5.70 -6.06
CA ALA A 150 3.70 -5.08 -7.13
C ALA A 150 2.84 -4.18 -8.02
N ILE A 151 1.56 -4.54 -8.23
CA ILE A 151 0.60 -3.70 -8.95
C ILE A 151 0.30 -2.42 -8.17
N GLU A 152 0.01 -2.51 -6.87
CA GLU A 152 -0.26 -1.33 -6.04
C GLU A 152 0.96 -0.42 -5.91
N ASP A 153 2.15 -0.98 -5.82
CA ASP A 153 3.39 -0.19 -5.85
C ASP A 153 3.63 0.49 -7.19
N GLY A 154 3.39 -0.19 -8.32
CA GLY A 154 3.47 0.45 -9.63
C GLY A 154 2.51 1.65 -9.77
N LYS A 155 1.31 1.56 -9.18
CA LYS A 155 0.36 2.69 -9.12
C LYS A 155 0.92 3.83 -8.27
N PHE A 156 1.43 3.54 -7.08
CA PHE A 156 2.05 4.53 -6.20
C PHE A 156 3.22 5.23 -6.89
N TYR A 157 4.16 4.44 -7.44
CA TYR A 157 5.36 4.93 -8.13
C TYR A 157 4.99 5.90 -9.26
N ASN A 158 4.06 5.52 -10.14
CA ASN A 158 3.64 6.38 -11.25
C ASN A 158 3.05 7.71 -10.76
N ASN A 159 2.16 7.65 -9.76
CA ASN A 159 1.55 8.84 -9.17
C ASN A 159 2.58 9.74 -8.46
N PHE A 160 3.57 9.14 -7.80
CA PHE A 160 4.65 9.84 -7.12
C PHE A 160 5.56 10.56 -8.13
N VAL A 161 5.99 9.87 -9.20
CA VAL A 161 6.82 10.42 -10.28
C VAL A 161 6.12 11.60 -10.96
N GLU A 162 4.82 11.46 -11.25
CA GLU A 162 4.01 12.55 -11.81
C GLU A 162 3.96 13.75 -10.85
N GLY A 163 3.66 13.51 -9.58
CA GLY A 163 3.62 14.54 -8.55
C GLY A 163 4.96 15.27 -8.37
N ALA A 164 6.07 14.54 -8.38
CA ALA A 164 7.41 15.09 -8.27
C ALA A 164 7.78 15.93 -9.50
N THR A 165 7.39 15.47 -10.70
CA THR A 165 7.59 16.20 -11.95
C THR A 165 6.82 17.51 -11.96
N LEU A 166 5.53 17.48 -11.57
CA LEU A 166 4.68 18.67 -11.46
C LEU A 166 5.19 19.66 -10.40
N MET A 167 5.65 19.15 -9.26
CA MET A 167 6.29 19.97 -8.22
C MET A 167 7.52 20.69 -8.80
N LYS A 168 8.46 19.95 -9.39
CA LYS A 168 9.71 20.50 -9.94
C LYS A 168 9.46 21.56 -11.01
N ALA A 169 8.48 21.34 -11.89
CA ALA A 169 8.13 22.28 -12.96
C ALA A 169 7.61 23.65 -12.47
N LYS A 170 7.11 23.72 -11.22
CA LYS A 170 6.59 24.95 -10.61
C LYS A 170 7.63 25.72 -9.81
N LEU A 171 8.83 25.15 -9.61
CA LEU A 171 9.87 25.75 -8.80
C LEU A 171 10.86 26.53 -9.67
N SER A 172 11.44 27.58 -9.09
CA SER A 172 12.53 28.32 -9.72
C SER A 172 13.81 27.49 -9.75
N PRO A 173 14.71 27.69 -10.73
CA PRO A 173 16.01 27.02 -10.76
C PRO A 173 16.80 27.19 -9.46
N SER A 174 16.80 28.39 -8.87
CA SER A 174 17.47 28.68 -7.60
C SER A 174 16.92 27.86 -6.42
N THR A 175 15.63 27.54 -6.43
CA THR A 175 15.04 26.69 -5.39
C THR A 175 15.36 25.23 -5.64
N VAL A 176 15.36 24.77 -6.89
CA VAL A 176 15.80 23.41 -7.22
C VAL A 176 17.25 23.19 -6.78
N GLU A 177 18.13 24.17 -7.00
CA GLU A 177 19.52 24.15 -6.54
C GLU A 177 19.63 24.17 -5.00
N ARG A 178 18.83 25.02 -4.32
CA ARG A 178 18.82 25.08 -2.86
C ARG A 178 18.36 23.75 -2.23
N GLU A 179 17.40 23.07 -2.86
CA GLU A 179 16.85 21.80 -2.38
C GLU A 179 17.48 20.58 -3.08
N GLN A 180 18.76 20.68 -3.50
CA GLN A 180 19.45 19.65 -4.28
C GLN A 180 19.38 18.26 -3.64
N ASP A 181 19.55 18.17 -2.32
CA ASP A 181 19.48 16.89 -1.60
C ASP A 181 18.11 16.21 -1.77
N LEU A 182 17.01 16.96 -1.67
CA LEU A 182 15.66 16.43 -1.89
C LEU A 182 15.52 15.91 -3.32
N PHE A 183 15.93 16.70 -4.30
CA PHE A 183 15.82 16.30 -5.71
C PHE A 183 16.74 15.14 -6.07
N SER A 184 17.85 14.99 -5.37
CA SER A 184 18.75 13.84 -5.52
C SER A 184 18.11 12.58 -4.95
N SER A 185 17.51 12.64 -3.76
CA SER A 185 16.76 11.50 -3.20
C SER A 185 15.53 11.13 -4.02
N ILE A 186 14.82 12.12 -4.59
CA ILE A 186 13.71 11.86 -5.52
C ILE A 186 14.25 11.13 -6.76
N ALA A 187 15.33 11.63 -7.37
CA ALA A 187 15.92 10.99 -8.56
C ALA A 187 16.39 9.57 -8.27
N GLU A 188 17.05 9.34 -7.12
CA GLU A 188 17.46 8.01 -6.70
C GLU A 188 16.28 7.05 -6.54
N TYR A 189 15.18 7.51 -5.91
CA TYR A 189 13.95 6.73 -5.84
C TYR A 189 13.37 6.43 -7.24
N THR A 190 13.27 7.43 -8.13
CA THR A 190 12.67 7.25 -9.45
C THR A 190 13.50 6.37 -10.39
N ASP A 191 14.81 6.35 -10.23
CA ASP A 191 15.74 5.57 -11.06
C ASP A 191 16.01 4.16 -10.49
N SER A 192 15.42 3.84 -9.32
CA SER A 192 15.66 2.58 -8.63
C SER A 192 14.78 1.43 -9.10
N ASP A 193 15.23 0.20 -8.78
CA ASP A 193 14.42 -1.00 -8.94
C ASP A 193 13.38 -1.12 -7.82
N PHE A 194 12.28 -1.82 -8.10
CA PHE A 194 11.19 -2.11 -7.16
C PHE A 194 11.64 -2.54 -5.75
N THR A 195 12.69 -3.35 -5.66
CA THR A 195 13.21 -3.84 -4.37
C THR A 195 13.77 -2.76 -3.45
N GLN A 196 14.10 -1.58 -3.99
CA GLN A 196 14.66 -0.44 -3.27
C GLN A 196 13.63 0.67 -3.01
N HIS A 197 12.40 0.54 -3.54
CA HIS A 197 11.39 1.59 -3.46
C HIS A 197 11.10 2.01 -2.02
N GLU A 198 10.91 1.08 -1.09
CA GLU A 198 10.56 1.42 0.30
C GLU A 198 11.66 2.22 1.03
N PRO A 199 12.92 1.74 1.14
CA PRO A 199 13.95 2.50 1.84
C PRO A 199 14.24 3.86 1.19
N LEU A 200 14.17 3.95 -0.14
CA LEU A 200 14.38 5.21 -0.85
C LEU A 200 13.20 6.17 -0.68
N LEU A 201 11.95 5.67 -0.64
CA LEU A 201 10.79 6.48 -0.31
C LEU A 201 10.92 7.09 1.09
N GLN A 202 11.33 6.30 2.09
CA GLN A 202 11.56 6.81 3.45
C GLN A 202 12.65 7.89 3.48
N SER A 203 13.71 7.73 2.68
CA SER A 203 14.74 8.76 2.49
C SER A 203 14.13 10.07 1.98
N VAL A 204 13.27 10.02 0.95
CA VAL A 204 12.57 11.20 0.44
C VAL A 204 11.64 11.81 1.49
N LEU A 205 10.83 11.00 2.19
CA LEU A 205 9.88 11.48 3.19
C LEU A 205 10.55 12.12 4.40
N SER A 206 11.82 11.82 4.68
CA SER A 206 12.60 12.45 5.74
C SER A 206 12.75 13.97 5.58
N PHE A 207 12.60 14.49 4.36
CA PHE A 207 12.67 15.91 4.06
C PHE A 207 11.37 16.67 4.39
N LYS A 208 10.26 15.97 4.64
CA LYS A 208 8.92 16.58 4.83
C LYS A 208 8.93 17.70 5.85
N ASN A 209 9.57 17.49 7.01
CA ASN A 209 9.53 18.43 8.14
C ASN A 209 10.34 19.72 7.91
N ARG A 210 10.98 19.90 6.74
CA ARG A 210 11.70 21.12 6.37
C ARG A 210 10.78 22.21 5.81
N TYR A 211 9.53 21.88 5.46
CA TYR A 211 8.58 22.76 4.75
C TYR A 211 7.23 22.83 5.46
#